data_AF-A0A6N0LY78-F1
#
_entry.id   AF-A0A6N0LY78-F1
#
_cell.length_a   1.000
_cell.length_b   1.000
_cell.length_c   1.000
_cell.angle_alpha   90.00
_cell.angle_beta   90.00
_cell.angle_gamma   90.00
#
_symmetry.space_group_name_H-M   'P 1'
#
loop_
_entity.id
_entity.type
_entity.pdbx_description
1 polymer ?
#
loop_
_entity_poly.entity_id
_entity_poly.type
_entity_poly.pdbx_seq_one_letter_code
_entity_poly.pdbx_strand_id
1 'polypeptide(L)' 'MESGEVLIIPETLTNERFATNPIVINAGLVRRFYAGVLLLTPGGEAIGALCILDRVPIENPIHSY' A
#
# COMPACT_ATOMS: atom_id res chain seq x y z
N MET A 1 -12.76 9.39 5.50
CA MET A 1 -12.14 8.67 4.38
C MET A 1 -13.02 8.96 3.18
N GLU A 2 -12.63 9.95 2.40
CA GLU A 2 -13.35 10.27 1.16
C GLU A 2 -13.16 9.14 0.15
N SER A 3 -14.16 8.96 -0.71
CA SER A 3 -14.17 7.89 -1.72
C SER A 3 -12.93 8.00 -2.61
N GLY A 4 -11.97 7.08 -2.45
CA GLY A 4 -10.83 6.93 -3.36
C GLY A 4 -9.48 7.47 -2.87
N GLU A 5 -9.33 7.83 -1.59
CA GLU A 5 -8.00 8.16 -1.06
C GLU A 5 -7.06 6.95 -1.18
N VAL A 6 -6.00 7.10 -1.96
CA VAL A 6 -4.98 6.06 -2.13
C VAL A 6 -4.05 6.09 -0.92
N LEU A 7 -3.94 4.97 -0.22
CA LEU A 7 -2.91 4.78 0.80
C LEU A 7 -1.60 4.45 0.10
N ILE A 8 -0.63 5.35 0.17
CA ILE A 8 0.71 5.15 -0.39
C ILE A 8 1.73 5.06 0.73
N ILE A 9 2.53 4.00 0.72
CA ILE A 9 3.64 3.75 1.64
C ILE A 9 4.91 3.57 0.80
N PRO A 10 5.72 4.63 0.66
CA PRO A 10 6.97 4.63 -0.11
C PRO A 10 8.00 3.59 0.34
N GLU A 11 8.15 3.44 1.66
CA GLU A 11 9.03 2.50 2.34
C GLU A 11 8.29 1.90 3.55
N THR A 12 7.93 0.63 3.46
CA THR A 12 7.16 -0.10 4.48
C THR A 12 8.01 -0.46 5.70
N LEU A 13 9.34 -0.58 5.58
CA LEU A 13 10.23 -0.88 6.71
C LEU A 13 10.47 0.32 7.63
N THR A 14 10.37 1.54 7.11
CA THR A 14 10.49 2.75 7.93
C THR A 14 9.14 3.18 8.49
N ASN A 15 8.05 2.55 8.04
CA ASN A 15 6.72 2.84 8.53
C ASN A 15 6.43 2.07 9.82
N GLU A 16 6.43 2.74 10.96
CA GLU A 16 6.25 2.14 12.29
C GLU A 16 5.03 1.21 12.41
N ARG A 17 3.95 1.50 11.66
CA ARG A 17 2.72 0.72 11.70
C ARG A 17 2.79 -0.58 10.90
N PHE A 18 3.62 -0.62 9.84
CA PHE A 18 3.66 -1.72 8.88
C PHE A 18 5.00 -2.46 8.86
N ALA A 19 6.06 -1.89 9.44
CA ALA A 19 7.40 -2.48 9.49
C ALA A 19 7.46 -3.83 10.20
N THR A 20 6.53 -4.08 11.13
CA THR A 20 6.43 -5.35 11.88
C THR A 20 5.38 -6.30 11.29
N ASN A 21 4.70 -5.92 10.20
CA ASN A 21 3.66 -6.74 9.62
C ASN A 21 4.27 -8.00 8.97
N PRO A 22 3.79 -9.22 9.29
CA PRO A 22 4.27 -10.47 8.70
C PRO A 22 4.31 -10.49 7.17
N ILE A 23 3.43 -9.73 6.50
CA ILE A 23 3.41 -9.60 5.03
C ILE A 23 4.61 -8.77 4.52
N VAL A 24 5.09 -7.83 5.31
CA VAL A 24 6.24 -6.97 5.02
C VAL A 24 7.56 -7.69 5.31
N ILE A 25 7.64 -8.40 6.45
CA ILE A 25 8.87 -9.03 6.95
C ILE A 25 9.06 -10.51 6.55
N ASN A 26 8.16 -11.08 5.74
CA ASN A 26 8.24 -12.50 5.40
C ASN A 26 9.60 -12.87 4.76
N ALA A 27 10.19 -13.97 5.22
CA ALA A 27 11.59 -14.37 5.06
C ALA A 27 12.07 -14.64 3.61
N GLY A 28 11.22 -14.48 2.60
CA GLY A 28 11.59 -14.67 1.19
C GLY A 28 11.61 -13.40 0.34
N LEU A 29 10.79 -12.38 0.68
CA LEU A 29 10.59 -11.20 -0.15
C LEU A 29 10.14 -10.02 0.72
N VAL A 30 11.09 -9.20 1.18
CA VAL A 30 10.75 -7.96 1.90
C VAL A 30 10.04 -7.01 0.93
N ARG A 31 8.77 -6.73 1.20
CA ARG A 31 8.03 -5.70 0.47
C ARG A 31 8.47 -4.35 1.01
N ARG A 32 8.88 -3.45 0.14
CA ARG A 32 9.36 -2.09 0.45
C ARG A 32 8.34 -1.03 0.06
N PHE A 33 7.52 -1.29 -0.95
CA PHE A 33 6.50 -0.35 -1.39
C PHE A 33 5.10 -0.95 -1.31
N TYR A 34 4.12 -0.13 -0.93
CA TYR A 34 2.71 -0.46 -0.96
C TYR A 34 1.88 0.74 -1.44
N ALA A 35 1.00 0.52 -2.41
CA ALA A 35 -0.09 1.44 -2.73
C ALA A 35 -1.41 0.68 -2.74
N GLY A 36 -2.44 1.24 -2.11
CA GLY A 36 -3.74 0.59 -2.03
C GLY A 36 -4.89 1.58 -2.14
N VAL A 37 -5.93 1.20 -2.88
CA VAL A 37 -7.18 1.95 -2.96
C VAL A 37 -8.35 1.03 -2.60
N LEU A 38 -9.33 1.57 -1.87
CA LEU A 38 -10.55 0.83 -1.53
C LEU A 38 -11.43 0.68 -2.77
N LEU A 39 -11.97 -0.52 -2.94
CA LEU A 39 -13.05 -0.80 -3.88
C LEU A 39 -14.36 -0.61 -3.15
N LEU A 40 -15.10 0.43 -3.54
CA LEU A 40 -16.38 0.79 -2.93
C LEU A 40 -17.53 0.37 -3.84
N THR A 41 -18.63 -0.09 -3.26
CA THR A 41 -19.91 -0.21 -3.96
C THR A 41 -20.43 1.19 -4.32
N PRO A 42 -21.42 1.31 -5.23
CA PRO A 42 -22.14 2.57 -5.43
C PRO A 42 -22.81 3.11 -4.15
N GLY A 43 -23.08 2.25 -3.16
CA GLY A 43 -23.59 2.62 -1.83
C GLY A 43 -22.52 3.08 -0.84
N GLY A 44 -21.23 3.01 -1.21
CA GLY A 44 -20.11 3.43 -0.37
C GLY A 44 -19.57 2.34 0.56
N GLU A 45 -20.04 1.10 0.45
CA GLU A 45 -19.51 -0.02 1.24
C GLU A 45 -18.18 -0.50 0.68
N ALA A 46 -17.18 -0.70 1.55
CA ALA A 46 -15.90 -1.27 1.14
C ALA A 46 -16.00 -2.78 0.95
N ILE A 47 -15.85 -3.24 -0.29
CA ILE A 47 -15.91 -4.67 -0.66
C ILE A 47 -14.53 -5.29 -0.85
N GLY A 48 -13.49 -4.47 -0.89
CA GLY A 48 -12.11 -4.93 -1.01
C GLY A 48 -11.14 -3.77 -1.21
N ALA A 49 -9.92 -4.12 -1.61
CA ALA A 49 -8.89 -3.17 -1.98
C ALA A 49 -8.11 -3.69 -3.20
N LEU A 50 -7.79 -2.79 -4.13
CA LEU A 50 -6.80 -3.03 -5.16
C LEU A 50 -5.46 -2.51 -4.65
N CYS A 51 -4.42 -3.34 -4.70
CA CYS A 51 -3.12 -2.98 -4.13
C CYS A 51 -1.96 -3.37 -5.05
N ILE A 52 -0.90 -2.56 -5.01
CA ILE A 52 0.40 -2.79 -5.63
C ILE A 52 1.42 -2.98 -4.52
N LEU A 53 2.23 -4.03 -4.62
CA LEU A 53 3.29 -4.37 -3.68
C LEU A 53 4.60 -4.54 -4.44
N ASP A 54 5.64 -3.79 -4.08
CA ASP A 54 6.96 -3.91 -4.68
C ASP A 54 8.05 -4.14 -3.62
N ARG A 55 9.20 -4.65 -4.04
CA ARG A 55 10.42 -4.87 -3.25
C ARG A 55 11.40 -3.70 -3.35
N VAL A 56 11.16 -2.75 -4.25
CA VAL A 56 11.95 -1.52 -4.38
C VAL A 56 11.10 -0.35 -3.85
N PRO A 57 11.65 0.51 -2.98
CA PRO A 57 10.92 1.70 -2.52
C PRO A 57 10.71 2.69 -3.67
N ILE A 58 9.62 3.45 -3.61
CA ILE A 58 9.32 4.50 -4.61
C ILE A 58 9.40 5.87 -3.93
N GLU A 59 10.38 6.68 -4.31
CA GLU A 59 10.62 8.01 -3.72
C GLU A 59 9.62 9.07 -4.19
N ASN A 60 9.13 8.97 -5.43
CA ASN A 60 8.11 9.88 -5.98
C ASN A 60 6.97 9.10 -6.68
N PRO A 61 5.95 8.66 -5.92
CA PRO A 61 4.88 7.83 -6.44
C PRO A 61 3.86 8.58 -7.33
N ILE A 62 3.98 9.91 -7.48
CA ILE A 62 3.05 10.74 -8.27
C ILE A 62 3.65 11.08 -9.65
N HIS A 63 4.96 10.89 -9.86
CA HIS A 63 5.66 11.26 -11.10
C HIS A 63 6.53 10.12 -11.65
N SER A 64 6.05 8.89 -11.60
CA SER A 64 6.70 7.75 -12.25
C SER A 64 5.99 7.40 -13.55
N TYR A 65 6.07 8.30 -14.55
CA TYR A 65 5.86 8.05 -15.98
C TYR A 65 6.68 9.06 -16.78
#